data_AF-A0A257LWG6-F1
#
_entry.id   AF-A0A257LWG6-F1
#
_cell.length_a   1.000
_cell.length_b   1.000
_cell.length_c   1.000
_cell.angle_alpha   90.00
_cell.angle_beta   90.00
_cell.angle_gamma   90.00
#
_symmetry.space_group_name_H-M   'P 1'
#
loop_
_entity.id
_entity.type
_entity.pdbx_description
1 polymer ?
#
loop_
_entity_poly.entity_id
_entity_poly.type
_entity_poly.pdbx_seq_one_letter_code
_entity_poly.pdbx_strand_id
1 'polypeptide(L)'
;MTRRFLIGSIFGLTTALCFGEEKAKDAEGFVSIFDGTLKDWDGDPVYWRAENGVLVGEVKPETLLKRNTFIIWRGGEMADFELKLEYRVSAQGNRGINYR
;
A
#
# COMPACT_ATOMS: atom_id res chain seq x y z
N MET A 1 -18.61 -18.46 11.77
CA MET A 1 -17.86 -19.74 11.77
C MET A 1 -17.29 -19.96 13.16
N THR A 2 -17.80 -20.94 13.90
CA THR A 2 -17.42 -21.19 15.29
C THR A 2 -16.14 -22.02 15.34
N ARG A 3 -15.06 -21.47 15.91
CA ARG A 3 -13.81 -22.21 16.17
C ARG A 3 -13.71 -22.56 17.64
N ARG A 4 -13.57 -23.85 17.94
CA ARG A 4 -13.27 -24.41 19.26
C ARG A 4 -11.75 -24.56 19.39
N PHE A 5 -11.18 -24.17 20.53
CA PHE A 5 -9.79 -24.46 20.91
C PHE A 5 -9.78 -25.24 22.23
N LEU A 6 -8.94 -26.27 22.31
CA LEU A 6 -8.60 -27.02 23.52
C LEU A 6 -7.33 -26.42 24.13
N ILE A 7 -7.33 -26.18 25.44
CA ILE A 7 -6.19 -25.66 26.21
C ILE A 7 -5.68 -26.77 27.14
N GLY A 8 -4.40 -27.12 27.02
CA GLY A 8 -3.64 -27.91 27.98
C GLY A 8 -2.63 -27.03 28.73
N SER A 9 -2.80 -26.99 30.05
CA SER A 9 -1.96 -26.53 31.19
C SER A 9 -0.66 -25.69 31.00
N ILE A 10 -0.76 -24.44 31.46
CA ILE A 10 0.04 -23.71 32.50
C ILE A 10 1.59 -23.66 32.37
N PHE A 11 2.13 -22.58 31.77
CA PHE A 11 2.84 -21.46 32.45
C PHE A 11 3.25 -20.41 31.38
N GLY A 12 2.94 -19.14 31.62
CA GLY A 12 3.31 -18.03 30.73
C GLY A 12 2.19 -17.57 29.81
N LEU A 13 1.20 -16.86 30.37
CA LEU A 13 0.25 -16.07 29.61
C LEU A 13 0.97 -14.82 29.04
N THR A 14 1.81 -15.01 28.03
CA THR A 14 2.03 -13.93 27.06
C THR A 14 0.79 -13.89 26.19
N THR A 15 -0.16 -13.05 26.57
CA THR A 15 -1.13 -12.52 25.63
C THR A 15 -0.32 -11.97 24.47
N ALA A 16 -0.24 -12.73 23.36
CA ALA A 16 0.12 -12.15 22.09
C ALA A 16 -1.02 -11.19 21.76
N LEU A 17 -0.94 -9.99 22.31
CA LEU A 17 -1.58 -8.82 21.75
C LEU A 17 -1.06 -8.78 20.32
N CYS A 18 -1.90 -9.22 19.38
CA CYS A 18 -1.77 -8.81 18.01
C CYS A 18 -1.95 -7.28 18.01
N PHE A 19 -0.90 -6.55 18.37
CA PHE A 19 -0.80 -5.14 18.09
C PHE A 19 -0.74 -5.03 16.57
N GLY A 20 -1.88 -4.78 15.93
CA GLY A 20 -1.85 -4.16 14.63
C GLY A 20 -1.14 -2.82 14.78
N GLU A 21 -0.17 -2.52 13.93
CA GLU A 21 0.38 -1.18 13.83
C GLU A 21 -0.78 -0.22 13.51
N GLU A 22 -1.26 0.55 14.50
CA GLU A 22 -2.10 1.70 14.21
C GLU A 22 -1.23 2.74 13.50
N LYS A 23 -1.44 2.88 12.19
CA LYS A 23 -0.82 3.96 11.41
C LYS A 23 -1.29 5.30 11.98
N ALA A 24 -0.35 6.20 12.23
CA ALA A 24 -0.63 7.54 12.70
C ALA A 24 -1.56 8.28 11.72
N LYS A 25 -2.57 8.95 12.28
CA LYS A 25 -3.51 9.80 11.56
C LYS A 25 -3.09 11.25 11.64
N ASP A 26 -3.37 12.03 10.60
CA ASP A 26 -3.24 13.49 10.68
C ASP A 26 -4.40 14.13 11.46
N ALA A 27 -4.40 15.46 11.57
CA ALA A 27 -5.43 16.20 12.31
C ALA A 27 -6.84 16.08 11.71
N GLU A 28 -6.94 15.70 10.42
CA GLU A 28 -8.18 15.48 9.69
C GLU A 28 -8.59 13.99 9.70
N GLY A 29 -7.75 13.10 10.23
CA GLY A 29 -8.01 11.67 10.34
C GLY A 29 -7.48 10.83 9.17
N PHE A 30 -6.73 11.41 8.22
CA PHE A 30 -6.13 10.65 7.11
C PHE A 30 -4.99 9.78 7.60
N VAL A 31 -4.93 8.56 7.05
CA VAL A 31 -3.84 7.60 7.27
C VAL A 31 -2.93 7.59 6.06
N SER A 32 -1.61 7.77 6.25
CA SER A 32 -0.68 7.62 5.13
C SER A 32 -0.50 6.15 4.73
N ILE A 33 -0.81 5.85 3.46
CA ILE A 33 -0.58 4.54 2.84
C ILE A 33 0.80 4.40 2.19
N PHE A 34 1.59 5.48 2.16
CA PHE A 34 2.94 5.49 1.60
C PHE A 34 3.94 6.02 2.63
N ASP A 35 4.91 5.20 2.97
CA ASP A 35 5.94 5.50 3.97
C ASP A 35 7.29 5.90 3.34
N GLY A 36 7.29 6.20 2.04
CA GLY A 36 8.50 6.42 1.26
C GLY A 36 9.12 5.15 0.69
N THR A 37 8.51 3.98 0.94
CA THR A 37 8.93 2.69 0.37
C THR A 37 7.76 2.02 -0.38
N LEU A 38 8.07 0.98 -1.14
CA LEU A 38 7.05 0.12 -1.76
C LEU A 38 6.59 -1.01 -0.83
N LYS A 39 6.77 -0.87 0.50
CA LYS A 39 6.16 -1.79 1.46
C LYS A 39 4.64 -1.77 1.27
N ASP A 40 4.05 -2.96 1.15
CA ASP A 40 2.63 -3.15 0.86
C ASP A 40 2.18 -2.64 -0.52
N TRP A 41 3.10 -2.38 -1.46
CA TRP A 41 2.79 -2.05 -2.85
C TRP A 41 3.24 -3.17 -3.79
N ASP A 42 2.36 -3.56 -4.71
CA ASP A 42 2.56 -4.61 -5.69
C ASP A 42 2.62 -3.98 -7.09
N GLY A 43 3.79 -4.01 -7.71
CA GLY A 43 4.03 -3.47 -9.04
C GLY A 43 5.36 -3.97 -9.60
N ASP A 44 5.47 -3.96 -10.93
CA ASP A 44 6.69 -4.41 -11.60
C ASP A 44 7.83 -3.38 -11.37
N PRO A 45 8.95 -3.79 -10.74
CA PRO A 45 10.05 -2.89 -10.39
C PRO A 45 10.80 -2.32 -11.60
N VAL A 46 10.56 -2.85 -12.80
CA VAL A 46 11.03 -2.23 -14.06
C VAL A 46 10.44 -0.84 -14.25
N TYR A 47 9.21 -0.61 -13.77
CA TYR A 47 8.44 0.62 -14.00
C TYR A 47 8.19 1.42 -12.74
N TRP A 48 8.15 0.75 -11.59
CA TRP A 48 7.74 1.34 -10.32
C TRP A 48 8.87 1.31 -9.31
N ARG A 49 9.10 2.45 -8.66
CA ARG A 49 10.05 2.57 -7.56
C ARG A 49 9.61 3.62 -6.57
N ALA A 50 10.11 3.52 -5.35
CA ALA A 50 10.09 4.63 -4.42
C ALA A 50 11.45 5.35 -4.49
N GLU A 51 11.45 6.66 -4.66
CA GLU A 51 12.66 7.47 -4.77
C GLU A 51 12.40 8.83 -4.12
N ASN A 52 13.29 9.28 -3.24
CA ASN A 52 13.20 10.58 -2.54
C ASN A 52 11.84 10.82 -1.85
N GLY A 53 11.26 9.77 -1.25
CA GLY A 53 9.95 9.86 -0.59
C GLY A 53 8.78 10.05 -1.56
N VAL A 54 8.94 9.67 -2.84
CA VAL A 54 7.91 9.74 -3.88
C VAL A 54 7.77 8.39 -4.58
N LEU A 55 6.54 7.97 -4.85
CA LEU A 55 6.25 6.84 -5.71
C LEU A 55 6.36 7.28 -7.18
N VAL A 56 7.31 6.70 -7.90
CA VAL A 56 7.61 7.05 -9.30
C VAL A 56 7.21 5.91 -10.23
N GLY A 57 6.37 6.25 -11.23
CA GLY A 57 6.05 5.39 -12.37
C GLY A 57 6.70 5.92 -13.64
N GLU A 58 7.62 5.15 -14.23
CA GLU A 58 8.43 5.56 -15.37
C GLU A 58 8.44 4.50 -16.47
N VAL A 59 8.35 4.95 -17.72
CA VAL A 59 8.57 4.12 -18.92
C VAL A 59 9.77 4.68 -19.64
N LYS A 60 10.72 3.82 -19.98
CA LYS A 60 11.94 4.20 -20.70
C LYS A 60 11.89 3.67 -22.14
N PRO A 61 12.69 4.23 -23.07
CA PRO A 61 12.76 3.72 -24.45
C PRO A 61 13.08 2.22 -24.53
N GLU A 62 13.85 1.69 -23.57
CA GLU A 62 14.25 0.28 -23.49
C GLU A 62 13.14 -0.63 -22.94
N THR A 63 12.12 -0.04 -22.29
CA THR A 63 11.07 -0.76 -21.58
C THR A 63 9.67 -0.30 -22.03
N LEU A 64 9.46 -0.09 -23.33
CA LEU A 64 8.15 0.34 -23.81
C LEU A 64 7.04 -0.65 -23.45
N LEU A 65 5.98 -0.13 -22.85
CA LEU A 65 4.80 -0.90 -22.46
C LEU A 65 3.99 -1.34 -23.68
N LYS A 66 3.67 -2.63 -23.78
CA LYS A 66 2.68 -3.16 -24.74
C LYS A 66 1.24 -2.99 -24.24
N ARG A 67 1.07 -2.87 -22.93
CA ARG A 67 -0.20 -2.68 -22.21
C ARG A 67 0.08 -1.95 -20.90
N ASN A 68 -0.96 -1.40 -20.29
CA ASN A 68 -0.82 -0.70 -19.01
C ASN A 68 -0.22 -1.63 -17.93
N THR A 69 0.68 -1.06 -17.13
CA THR A 69 1.13 -1.64 -15.87
C THR A 69 0.54 -0.82 -14.73
N PHE A 70 0.39 -1.46 -13.56
CA PHE A 70 -0.20 -0.84 -12.38
C PHE A 70 0.72 -1.07 -11.19
N ILE A 71 0.64 -0.14 -10.25
CA ILE A 71 1.09 -0.37 -8.88
C ILE A 71 -0.16 -0.39 -8.01
N ILE A 72 -0.27 -1.41 -7.17
CA ILE A 72 -1.48 -1.72 -6.42
C ILE A 72 -1.11 -1.77 -4.95
N TRP A 73 -1.78 -0.96 -4.13
CA TRP A 73 -1.65 -1.06 -2.69
C TRP A 73 -2.33 -2.33 -2.17
N ARG A 74 -1.63 -3.04 -1.28
CA ARG A 74 -2.01 -4.35 -0.70
C ARG A 74 -2.02 -4.33 0.83
N GLY A 75 -1.85 -3.17 1.45
CA GLY A 75 -1.71 -3.03 2.91
C GLY A 75 -3.01 -3.23 3.70
N GLY A 76 -4.13 -3.57 3.07
CA GLY A 76 -5.40 -3.79 3.74
C GLY A 76 -6.57 -4.06 2.79
N GLU A 77 -7.75 -4.20 3.39
CA GLU A 77 -9.03 -4.30 2.68
C GLU A 77 -9.64 -2.90 2.48
N MET A 78 -10.19 -2.65 1.29
CA MET A 78 -10.86 -1.40 0.97
C MET A 78 -12.31 -1.44 1.45
N ALA A 79 -12.78 -0.32 1.99
CA ALA A 79 -14.18 -0.04 2.35
C ALA A 79 -14.53 1.37 1.83
N ASP A 80 -15.51 2.05 2.42
CA ASP A 80 -15.72 3.48 2.13
C ASP A 80 -14.47 4.28 2.54
N PHE A 81 -13.93 5.07 1.62
CA PHE A 81 -12.71 5.84 1.86
C PHE A 81 -12.74 7.21 1.18
N GLU A 82 -11.90 8.13 1.68
CA GLU A 82 -11.52 9.37 1.02
C GLU A 82 -10.03 9.31 0.71
N LEU A 83 -9.63 9.69 -0.51
CA LEU A 83 -8.24 9.68 -0.94
C LEU A 83 -7.76 11.10 -1.24
N LYS A 84 -6.73 11.53 -0.51
CA LYS A 84 -6.01 12.79 -0.70
C LYS A 84 -4.58 12.48 -1.14
N LEU A 85 -4.14 13.07 -2.25
CA LEU A 85 -2.77 12.94 -2.75
C LEU A 85 -2.39 14.10 -3.66
N GLU A 86 -1.07 14.25 -3.84
CA GLU A 86 -0.48 15.09 -4.87
C GLU A 86 0.20 14.19 -5.90
N TYR A 87 0.11 14.58 -7.17
CA TYR A 87 0.81 13.88 -8.24
C TYR A 87 1.26 14.85 -9.32
N ARG A 88 2.29 14.44 -10.06
CA ARG A 88 2.82 15.17 -11.22
C ARG A 88 2.90 14.22 -12.40
N VAL A 89 2.55 14.71 -13.57
CA VAL A 89 2.60 13.96 -14.83
C VAL A 89 3.51 14.69 -15.82
N SER A 90 4.29 13.93 -16.59
CA SER A 90 5.08 14.48 -17.70
C SER A 90 4.17 15.02 -18.80
N ALA A 91 4.66 15.94 -19.64
CA ALA A 91 3.88 16.55 -20.73
C ALA A 91 3.19 15.54 -21.67
N GLN A 92 3.79 14.38 -21.88
CA GLN A 92 3.26 13.30 -22.75
C GLN A 92 2.62 12.14 -21.94
N GLY A 93 2.53 12.27 -20.61
CA GLY A 93 2.10 11.18 -19.75
C GLY A 93 0.58 11.06 -19.71
N ASN A 94 0.07 9.83 -19.81
CA ASN A 94 -1.30 9.49 -19.45
C ASN A 94 -1.27 8.67 -18.16
N ARG A 95 -1.95 9.12 -17.11
CA ARG A 95 -1.96 8.53 -15.77
C ARG A 95 -3.37 8.57 -15.21
N GLY A 96 -3.65 7.69 -14.26
CA GLY A 96 -4.93 7.65 -13.56
C GLY A 96 -4.86 6.85 -12.28
N ILE A 97 -5.77 7.15 -11.37
CA ILE A 97 -5.98 6.39 -10.14
C ILE A 97 -7.21 5.53 -10.36
N ASN A 98 -7.08 4.24 -10.08
CA ASN A 98 -8.20 3.30 -10.11
C ASN A 98 -8.54 2.94 -8.68
N TYR A 99 -9.83 2.92 -8.36
CA TYR A 99 -10.34 2.52 -7.05
C TYR A 99 -11.59 1.66 -7.21
N ARG A 100 -11.84 0.83 -6.20
CA ARG A 100 -13.06 0.05 -5.98
C ARG A 100 -12.99 -0.66 -4.65
#